data_AF-A0A8T4EYV6-F1
#
_entry.id   AF-A0A8T4EYV6-F1
#
_cell.length_a   1.000
_cell.length_b   1.000
_cell.length_c   1.000
_cell.angle_alpha   90.00
_cell.angle_beta   90.00
_cell.angle_gamma   90.00
#
_symmetry.space_group_name_H-M   'P 1'
#
loop_
_entity.id
_entity.type
_entity.pdbx_description
1 polymer ?
#
loop_
_entity_poly.entity_id
_entity_poly.type
_entity_poly.pdbx_seq_one_letter_code
_entity_poly.pdbx_strand_id
1 'polypeptide(L)'
;MRAGGAAVTGNAAARRPAGAPTRRAMLGALGLAASGAALSATAACGGRSGGPAATPSASPPGPAEALLAQVISGKESLLALYQQAAPGDPALAARLSPFVQRHQEHLAALRKHLSGPPASPSAAATPSAGVSGPATVTLAMLRTAERRAAASRPAHLAAAPPVLSQLLASIGACEALHAVALGKLR
;
A
#
# COMPACT_ATOMS: atom_id res chain seq x y z
N MET A 1 55.74 4.09 40.42
CA MET A 1 55.89 5.48 40.93
C MET A 1 55.55 6.44 39.79
N ARG A 2 54.68 7.43 40.10
CA ARG A 2 54.34 8.68 39.38
C ARG A 2 54.03 8.60 37.88
N ALA A 3 52.77 8.77 37.45
CA ALA A 3 51.95 10.00 37.42
C ALA A 3 52.44 11.05 36.40
N GLY A 4 51.57 11.34 35.43
CA GLY A 4 51.75 12.41 34.45
C GLY A 4 50.50 12.53 33.59
N GLY A 5 49.44 13.14 34.13
CA GLY A 5 48.23 13.47 33.39
C GLY A 5 48.38 14.77 32.60
N ALA A 6 47.54 14.93 31.57
CA ALA A 6 47.06 16.23 31.12
C ALA A 6 45.70 16.03 30.45
N ALA A 7 44.66 16.43 31.16
CA ALA A 7 43.34 16.64 30.60
C ALA A 7 43.38 17.84 29.65
N VAL A 8 42.92 17.65 28.42
CA VAL A 8 42.55 18.77 27.54
C VAL A 8 41.04 18.99 27.68
N THR A 9 40.70 20.08 28.36
CA THR A 9 39.37 20.67 28.34
C THR A 9 39.30 21.63 27.15
N GLY A 10 38.23 21.56 26.37
CA GLY A 10 38.01 22.41 25.21
C GLY A 10 36.56 22.31 24.75
N ASN A 11 35.69 23.03 25.45
CA ASN A 11 34.29 23.25 25.06
C ASN A 11 34.25 24.26 23.91
N ALA A 12 33.68 23.90 22.77
CA ALA A 12 33.30 24.83 21.72
C ALA A 12 31.93 24.43 21.15
N ALA A 13 30.90 25.07 21.69
CA ALA A 13 29.59 25.16 21.09
C ALA A 13 29.70 25.74 19.68
N ALA A 14 29.22 25.01 18.69
CA ALA A 14 29.05 25.52 17.33
C ALA A 14 27.68 25.10 16.77
N ARG A 15 26.78 26.08 16.83
CA ARG A 15 25.70 26.39 15.86
C ARG A 15 24.82 25.25 15.36
N ARG A 16 23.57 25.29 15.87
CA ARG A 16 22.37 24.74 15.22
C ARG A 16 22.19 25.42 13.84
N PRO A 17 21.96 24.68 12.74
CA PRO A 17 21.44 25.29 11.54
C PRO A 17 19.96 25.66 11.75
N ALA A 18 19.69 26.96 11.69
CA ALA A 18 18.35 27.52 11.53
C ALA A 18 17.93 27.44 10.06
N GLY A 19 16.66 27.15 9.80
CA GLY A 19 16.03 27.36 8.49
C GLY A 19 15.33 26.13 7.90
N ALA A 20 14.28 25.62 8.56
CA ALA A 20 13.33 24.75 7.90
C ALA A 20 12.38 25.61 7.03
N PRO A 21 12.27 25.39 5.70
CA PRO A 21 11.32 26.12 4.88
C PRO A 21 9.90 25.62 5.15
N THR A 22 9.08 26.53 5.70
CA THR A 22 7.65 26.36 5.91
C THR A 22 6.92 26.30 4.56
N ARG A 23 6.38 25.13 4.21
CA ARG A 23 5.50 24.94 3.02
C ARG A 23 4.10 25.49 3.29
N ARG A 24 4.00 26.76 3.66
CA ARG A 24 2.73 27.42 3.95
C ARG A 24 2.69 28.76 3.23
N ALA A 25 2.66 28.69 1.91
CA ALA A 25 2.29 29.78 1.03
C ALA A 25 1.90 29.23 -0.34
N MET A 26 0.87 29.85 -0.91
CA MET A 26 0.41 29.75 -2.30
C MET A 26 -0.42 28.50 -2.65
N LEU A 27 -1.75 28.66 -2.59
CA LEU A 27 -2.62 28.62 -3.76
C LEU A 27 -4.02 29.10 -3.34
N GLY A 28 -4.22 30.41 -3.46
CA GLY A 28 -5.54 31.03 -3.49
C GLY A 28 -5.82 31.52 -4.90
N ALA A 29 -7.11 31.46 -5.26
CA ALA A 29 -7.82 32.18 -6.32
C ALA A 29 -7.87 31.59 -7.76
N LEU A 30 -9.04 31.85 -8.38
CA LEU A 30 -9.54 31.61 -9.75
C LEU A 30 -10.29 30.27 -9.96
N GLY A 31 -11.59 30.24 -10.29
CA GLY A 31 -12.48 31.33 -10.68
C GLY A 31 -13.95 30.91 -10.75
N LEU A 32 -14.80 31.93 -10.70
CA LEU A 32 -16.25 31.96 -10.90
C LEU A 32 -16.56 31.93 -12.41
N ALA A 33 -17.49 31.09 -12.86
CA ALA A 33 -18.18 31.22 -14.15
C ALA A 33 -19.55 30.55 -14.07
N ALA A 34 -20.52 31.14 -14.76
CA ALA A 34 -21.94 31.08 -14.47
C ALA A 34 -22.77 30.19 -15.43
N SER A 35 -24.01 29.92 -15.01
CA SER A 35 -25.24 29.77 -15.80
C SER A 35 -25.49 28.51 -16.65
N GLY A 36 -26.65 27.89 -16.43
CA GLY A 36 -27.33 27.02 -17.40
C GLY A 36 -28.53 26.27 -16.82
N ALA A 37 -29.72 26.84 -16.94
CA ALA A 37 -30.99 26.23 -16.56
C ALA A 37 -31.52 25.26 -17.65
N ALA A 38 -32.15 24.16 -17.26
CA ALA A 38 -33.17 23.48 -18.06
C ALA A 38 -34.13 22.68 -17.17
N LEU A 39 -35.40 23.05 -17.22
CA LEU A 39 -36.52 22.29 -16.68
C LEU A 39 -36.74 21.03 -17.51
N SER A 40 -37.05 19.91 -16.86
CA SER A 40 -37.93 18.87 -17.42
C SER A 40 -38.57 18.11 -16.27
N ALA A 41 -39.86 18.38 -16.06
CA ALA A 41 -40.75 17.56 -15.27
C ALA A 41 -41.44 16.57 -16.22
N THR A 42 -41.31 15.27 -15.94
CA THR A 42 -42.33 14.28 -16.34
C THR A 42 -42.55 13.32 -15.19
N ALA A 43 -43.79 13.32 -14.72
CA ALA A 43 -44.32 12.40 -13.74
C ALA A 43 -44.33 10.96 -14.27
N ALA A 44 -44.02 10.01 -13.39
CA ALA A 44 -44.51 8.65 -13.48
C ALA A 44 -44.81 8.16 -12.05
N CYS A 45 -46.08 8.29 -11.65
CA CYS A 45 -46.62 7.60 -10.49
C CYS A 45 -47.04 6.19 -10.90
N GLY A 46 -46.54 5.17 -10.22
CA GLY A 46 -47.08 3.82 -10.32
C GLY A 46 -46.21 2.77 -9.64
N GLY A 47 -46.71 2.18 -8.56
CA GLY A 47 -46.19 0.94 -7.98
C GLY A 47 -45.86 1.02 -6.50
N ARG A 48 -46.85 0.69 -5.66
CA ARG A 48 -46.70 0.59 -4.20
C ARG A 48 -46.36 -0.85 -3.81
N SER A 49 -45.44 -0.97 -2.86
CA SER A 49 -45.24 -2.07 -1.91
C SER A 49 -44.58 -3.36 -2.37
N GLY A 50 -43.31 -3.50 -1.96
CA GLY A 50 -42.62 -4.79 -1.82
C GLY A 50 -41.16 -4.75 -2.26
N GLY A 51 -40.28 -4.07 -1.53
CA GLY A 51 -38.85 -4.04 -1.85
C GLY A 51 -38.00 -4.09 -0.58
N PRO A 52 -36.92 -4.91 -0.55
CA PRO A 52 -36.11 -5.12 0.64
C PRO A 52 -35.46 -3.80 1.09
N ALA A 53 -35.23 -3.70 2.40
CA ALA A 53 -34.66 -2.54 3.07
C ALA A 53 -33.63 -1.81 2.20
N ALA A 54 -33.85 -0.51 2.00
CA ALA A 54 -32.88 0.37 1.37
C ALA A 54 -31.57 0.24 2.15
N THR A 55 -30.60 -0.49 1.59
CA THR A 55 -29.24 -0.45 2.08
C THR A 55 -28.78 1.00 1.92
N PRO A 56 -28.16 1.61 2.95
CA PRO A 56 -27.59 2.93 2.77
C PRO A 56 -26.58 2.82 1.62
N SER A 57 -26.78 3.65 0.58
CA SER A 57 -25.85 3.75 -0.53
C SER A 57 -24.52 4.22 0.05
N ALA A 58 -23.55 3.32 0.15
CA ALA A 58 -22.25 3.65 0.69
C ALA A 58 -21.61 4.69 -0.22
N SER A 59 -21.26 5.87 0.33
CA SER A 59 -20.47 6.85 -0.41
C SER A 59 -19.19 6.20 -0.92
N PRO A 60 -18.70 6.59 -2.12
CA PRO A 60 -17.44 6.08 -2.63
C PRO A 60 -16.30 6.37 -1.64
N PRO A 61 -15.30 5.48 -1.53
CA PRO A 61 -14.19 5.67 -0.61
C PRO A 61 -13.43 6.95 -0.95
N GLY A 62 -12.92 7.62 0.08
CA GLY A 62 -12.06 8.78 -0.12
C GLY A 62 -10.74 8.40 -0.82
N PRO A 63 -9.98 9.36 -1.38
CA PRO A 63 -8.74 9.07 -2.11
C PRO A 63 -7.70 8.27 -1.32
N ALA A 64 -7.55 8.56 -0.02
CA ALA A 64 -6.62 7.85 0.86
C ALA A 64 -7.03 6.39 1.11
N GLU A 65 -8.34 6.14 1.22
CA GLU A 65 -8.90 4.81 1.39
C GLU A 65 -8.78 3.98 0.10
N ALA A 66 -9.04 4.61 -1.05
CA ALA A 66 -8.82 3.99 -2.36
C ALA A 66 -7.34 3.60 -2.58
N LEU A 67 -6.40 4.48 -2.22
CA LEU A 67 -4.96 4.19 -2.24
C LEU A 67 -4.60 3.02 -1.31
N LEU A 68 -5.13 3.02 -0.09
CA LEU A 68 -4.88 1.94 0.88
C LEU A 68 -5.42 0.59 0.37
N ALA A 69 -6.64 0.57 -0.18
CA ALA A 69 -7.24 -0.61 -0.78
C ALA A 69 -6.41 -1.15 -1.96
N GLN A 70 -5.93 -0.26 -2.84
CA GLN A 70 -5.04 -0.63 -3.94
C GLN A 70 -3.74 -1.28 -3.43
N VAL A 71 -3.10 -0.68 -2.42
CA VAL A 71 -1.87 -1.23 -1.84
C VAL A 71 -2.11 -2.59 -1.18
N ILE A 72 -3.23 -2.75 -0.48
CA ILE A 72 -3.64 -4.02 0.14
C ILE A 72 -3.81 -5.11 -0.92
N SER A 73 -4.56 -4.82 -1.99
CA SER A 73 -4.77 -5.76 -3.10
C SER A 73 -3.45 -6.17 -3.76
N GLY A 74 -2.51 -5.23 -3.94
CA GLY A 74 -1.17 -5.53 -4.43
C GLY A 74 -0.38 -6.46 -3.51
N LYS A 75 -0.45 -6.26 -2.18
CA LYS A 75 0.18 -7.15 -1.19
C LYS A 75 -0.43 -8.55 -1.19
N GLU A 76 -1.75 -8.66 -1.28
CA GLU A 76 -2.46 -9.94 -1.36
C GLU A 76 -2.08 -10.72 -2.63
N SER A 77 -2.02 -10.02 -3.77
CA SER A 77 -1.57 -10.61 -5.04
C SER A 77 -0.13 -11.13 -4.94
N LEU A 78 0.77 -10.41 -4.27
CA LEU A 78 2.14 -10.86 -4.03
C LEU A 78 2.19 -12.09 -3.11
N LEU A 79 1.38 -12.13 -2.04
CA LEU A 79 1.26 -13.31 -1.17
C LEU A 79 0.74 -14.54 -1.93
N ALA A 80 -0.22 -14.37 -2.83
CA ALA A 80 -0.72 -15.46 -3.66
C ALA A 80 0.39 -16.06 -4.54
N LEU A 81 1.27 -15.23 -5.12
CA LEU A 81 2.44 -15.72 -5.88
C LEU A 81 3.39 -16.53 -4.99
N TYR A 82 3.63 -16.10 -3.75
CA TYR A 82 4.46 -16.86 -2.80
C TYR A 82 3.84 -18.22 -2.46
N GLN A 83 2.51 -18.31 -2.31
CA GLN A 83 1.81 -19.56 -2.03
C GLN A 83 1.82 -20.53 -3.21
N GLN A 84 1.88 -20.01 -4.44
CA GLN A 84 2.00 -20.80 -5.66
C GLN A 84 3.45 -21.20 -5.99
N ALA A 85 4.43 -20.66 -5.26
CA ALA A 85 5.82 -21.03 -5.41
C ALA A 85 6.12 -22.33 -4.64
N ALA A 86 7.15 -23.06 -5.10
CA ALA A 86 7.61 -24.30 -4.50
C ALA A 86 6.56 -25.44 -4.37
N PRO A 87 5.67 -25.69 -5.36
CA PRO A 87 4.79 -26.85 -5.30
C PRO A 87 5.64 -28.13 -5.31
N GLY A 88 5.58 -28.89 -4.21
CA GLY A 88 6.33 -30.14 -4.06
C GLY A 88 7.77 -30.00 -3.54
N ASP A 89 8.23 -28.82 -3.16
CA ASP A 89 9.56 -28.60 -2.55
C ASP A 89 9.44 -28.03 -1.12
N PRO A 90 9.40 -28.89 -0.08
CA PRO A 90 9.25 -28.46 1.31
C PRO A 90 10.47 -27.67 1.83
N ALA A 91 11.67 -27.94 1.31
CA ALA A 91 12.89 -27.24 1.74
C ALA A 91 12.86 -25.80 1.21
N LEU A 92 12.46 -25.59 -0.04
CA LEU A 92 12.26 -24.26 -0.59
C LEU A 92 11.09 -23.54 0.10
N ALA A 93 9.98 -24.22 0.35
CA ALA A 93 8.85 -23.64 1.09
C ALA A 93 9.29 -23.14 2.48
N ALA A 94 10.11 -23.91 3.20
CA ALA A 94 10.68 -23.49 4.49
C ALA A 94 11.56 -22.24 4.36
N ARG A 95 12.37 -22.14 3.28
CA ARG A 95 13.20 -20.95 3.00
C ARG A 95 12.37 -19.72 2.61
N LEU A 96 11.21 -19.91 2.00
CA LEU A 96 10.29 -18.82 1.62
C LEU A 96 9.40 -18.35 2.79
N SER A 97 9.18 -19.18 3.80
CA SER A 97 8.31 -18.88 4.95
C SER A 97 8.59 -17.53 5.63
N PRO A 98 9.83 -17.11 5.91
CA PRO A 98 10.11 -15.81 6.52
C PRO A 98 9.65 -14.62 5.65
N PHE A 99 9.69 -14.75 4.33
CA PHE A 99 9.18 -13.72 3.41
C PHE A 99 7.66 -13.62 3.54
N VAL A 100 6.97 -14.77 3.50
CA VAL A 100 5.50 -14.84 3.64
C VAL A 100 5.06 -14.19 4.96
N GLN A 101 5.70 -14.54 6.08
CA GLN A 101 5.43 -13.94 7.38
C GLN A 101 5.59 -12.42 7.33
N ARG A 102 6.67 -11.91 6.73
CA ARG A 102 6.90 -10.47 6.64
C ARG A 102 5.85 -9.76 5.80
N HIS A 103 5.39 -10.35 4.71
CA HIS A 103 4.28 -9.79 3.91
C HIS A 103 2.95 -9.79 4.67
N GLN A 104 2.68 -10.83 5.46
CA GLN A 104 1.48 -10.90 6.30
C GLN A 104 1.48 -9.82 7.38
N GLU A 105 2.62 -9.57 8.02
CA GLU A 105 2.79 -8.47 8.99
C GLU A 105 2.53 -7.11 8.34
N HIS A 106 3.05 -6.87 7.14
CA HIS A 106 2.78 -5.63 6.38
C HIS A 106 1.30 -5.50 6.04
N LEU A 107 0.68 -6.58 5.57
CA LEU A 107 -0.74 -6.60 5.24
C LEU A 107 -1.60 -6.30 6.47
N ALA A 108 -1.27 -6.89 7.62
CA ALA A 108 -1.93 -6.59 8.88
C ALA A 108 -1.74 -5.13 9.30
N ALA A 109 -0.53 -4.58 9.15
CA ALA A 109 -0.26 -3.17 9.44
C ALA A 109 -1.07 -2.23 8.54
N LEU A 110 -1.17 -2.51 7.23
CA LEU A 110 -1.99 -1.75 6.30
C LEU A 110 -3.47 -1.80 6.65
N ARG A 111 -4.00 -2.99 6.97
CA ARG A 111 -5.42 -3.18 7.32
C ARG A 111 -5.84 -2.41 8.58
N LYS A 112 -4.93 -2.16 9.52
CA LYS A 112 -5.20 -1.31 10.71
C LYS A 112 -5.55 0.14 10.35
N HIS A 113 -5.23 0.59 9.14
CA HIS A 113 -5.54 1.93 8.65
C HIS A 113 -6.85 2.02 7.87
N LEU A 114 -7.55 0.90 7.61
CA LEU A 114 -8.89 0.94 7.04
C LEU A 114 -9.88 1.40 8.13
N SER A 115 -10.65 2.43 7.82
CA SER A 115 -11.73 2.91 8.69
C SER A 115 -13.02 2.23 8.29
N GLY A 116 -13.51 1.27 9.07
CA GLY A 116 -14.79 0.61 8.82
C GLY A 116 -14.79 -0.89 9.16
N PRO A 117 -15.98 -1.51 9.26
CA PRO A 117 -16.07 -2.97 9.37
C PRO A 117 -15.41 -3.63 8.16
N PRO A 118 -14.77 -4.80 8.31
CA PRO A 118 -14.13 -5.49 7.19
C PRO A 118 -15.14 -5.62 6.04
N ALA A 119 -14.76 -5.15 4.85
CA ALA A 119 -15.58 -5.33 3.68
C ALA A 119 -15.89 -6.82 3.53
N SER A 120 -17.18 -7.15 3.47
CA SER A 120 -17.63 -8.51 3.17
C SER A 120 -16.95 -8.97 1.87
N PRO A 121 -16.49 -10.23 1.76
CA PRO A 121 -15.75 -10.67 0.58
C PRO A 121 -16.61 -10.43 -0.66
N SER A 122 -16.23 -9.44 -1.46
CA SER A 122 -16.86 -9.17 -2.74
C SER A 122 -16.60 -10.38 -3.61
N ALA A 123 -17.66 -11.07 -4.04
CA ALA A 123 -17.58 -12.15 -5.00
C ALA A 123 -16.88 -11.60 -6.25
N ALA A 124 -15.61 -11.96 -6.44
CA ALA A 124 -14.87 -11.62 -7.63
C ALA A 124 -15.53 -12.33 -8.79
N ALA A 125 -16.03 -11.58 -9.77
CA ALA A 125 -16.41 -12.15 -11.06
C ALA A 125 -15.17 -12.84 -11.64
N THR A 126 -15.27 -14.14 -11.85
CA THR A 126 -14.20 -14.96 -12.40
C THR A 126 -14.08 -14.68 -13.90
N PRO A 127 -12.97 -14.09 -14.40
CA PRO A 127 -12.68 -14.17 -15.81
C PRO A 127 -12.38 -15.65 -16.14
N SER A 128 -13.19 -16.26 -17.00
CA SER A 128 -12.85 -17.53 -17.63
C SER A 128 -11.67 -17.31 -18.57
N ALA A 129 -10.45 -17.46 -18.03
CA ALA A 129 -9.24 -17.61 -18.83
C ALA A 129 -9.06 -19.11 -19.12
N GLY A 130 -8.97 -19.44 -20.42
CA GLY A 130 -8.72 -20.81 -20.87
C GLY A 130 -7.52 -21.44 -20.20
N VAL A 131 -7.64 -22.74 -19.90
CA VAL A 131 -6.63 -23.55 -19.23
C VAL A 131 -5.34 -23.57 -20.05
N SER A 132 -4.41 -22.68 -19.68
CA SER A 132 -2.99 -22.98 -19.76
C SER A 132 -2.65 -23.68 -18.44
N GLY A 133 -2.03 -24.86 -18.50
CA GLY A 133 -1.70 -25.65 -17.30
C GLY A 133 -0.98 -24.83 -16.22
N PRO A 134 -0.96 -25.29 -14.95
CA PRO A 134 -0.48 -24.47 -13.84
C PRO A 134 0.98 -24.07 -14.06
N ALA A 135 1.20 -22.81 -14.43
CA ALA A 135 2.54 -22.26 -14.54
C ALA A 135 3.14 -22.20 -13.13
N THR A 136 4.15 -23.02 -12.87
CA THR A 136 4.86 -23.01 -11.59
C THR A 136 5.52 -21.65 -11.37
N VAL A 137 5.20 -20.99 -10.25
CA VAL A 137 5.84 -19.72 -9.90
C VAL A 137 7.30 -19.98 -9.51
N THR A 138 8.23 -19.40 -10.28
CA THR A 138 9.67 -19.54 -10.04
C THR A 138 10.21 -18.48 -9.08
N LEU A 139 11.39 -18.72 -8.49
CA LEU A 139 12.10 -17.71 -7.70
C LEU A 139 12.39 -16.42 -8.50
N ALA A 140 12.65 -16.53 -9.80
CA ALA A 140 12.86 -15.36 -10.67
C ALA A 140 11.57 -14.53 -10.84
N MET A 141 10.41 -15.19 -10.88
CA MET A 141 9.10 -14.51 -10.90
C MET A 141 8.84 -13.78 -9.58
N LEU A 142 9.05 -14.43 -8.43
CA LEU A 142 8.93 -13.78 -7.11
C LEU A 142 9.87 -12.58 -7.01
N ARG A 143 11.13 -12.73 -7.42
CA ARG A 143 12.11 -11.65 -7.43
C ARG A 143 11.64 -10.47 -8.27
N THR A 144 11.01 -10.73 -9.39
CA THR A 144 10.49 -9.70 -10.30
C THR A 144 9.26 -9.01 -9.73
N ALA A 145 8.37 -9.77 -9.10
CA ALA A 145 7.20 -9.24 -8.41
C ALA A 145 7.62 -8.30 -7.26
N GLU A 146 8.62 -8.68 -6.46
CA GLU A 146 9.16 -7.83 -5.39
C GLU A 146 9.77 -6.53 -5.92
N ARG A 147 10.55 -6.58 -7.01
CA ARG A 147 11.08 -5.36 -7.64
C ARG A 147 9.97 -4.44 -8.14
N ARG A 148 8.92 -5.00 -8.76
CA ARG A 148 7.77 -4.22 -9.24
C ARG A 148 7.02 -3.58 -8.08
N ALA A 149 6.79 -4.34 -7.01
CA ALA A 149 6.14 -3.84 -5.81
C ALA A 149 6.93 -2.66 -5.22
N ALA A 150 8.24 -2.83 -5.00
CA ALA A 150 9.13 -1.78 -4.52
C ALA A 150 9.13 -0.53 -5.43
N ALA A 151 9.18 -0.73 -6.76
CA ALA A 151 9.19 0.36 -7.74
C ALA A 151 7.88 1.17 -7.78
N SER A 152 6.75 0.58 -7.36
CA SER A 152 5.47 1.31 -7.25
C SER A 152 5.39 2.24 -6.04
N ARG A 153 6.23 2.02 -5.02
CA ARG A 153 6.12 2.73 -3.73
C ARG A 153 6.33 4.23 -3.82
N PRO A 154 7.27 4.79 -4.59
CA PRO A 154 7.42 6.23 -4.73
C PRO A 154 6.13 6.94 -5.17
N ALA A 155 5.37 6.36 -6.10
CA ALA A 155 4.09 6.92 -6.53
C ALA A 155 3.04 6.87 -5.40
N HIS A 156 2.95 5.75 -4.67
CA HIS A 156 2.06 5.64 -3.51
C HIS A 156 2.43 6.62 -2.39
N LEU A 157 3.73 6.86 -2.15
CA LEU A 157 4.22 7.83 -1.18
C LEU A 157 3.80 9.26 -1.53
N ALA A 158 3.87 9.62 -2.80
CA ALA A 158 3.47 10.96 -3.25
C ALA A 158 1.97 11.23 -3.05
N ALA A 159 1.14 10.18 -3.05
CA ALA A 159 -0.32 10.27 -2.89
C ALA A 159 -0.81 10.04 -1.45
N ALA A 160 0.06 9.60 -0.53
CA ALA A 160 -0.32 9.18 0.80
C ALA A 160 -0.27 10.31 1.85
N PRO A 161 -1.13 10.30 2.88
CA PRO A 161 -0.93 11.13 4.06
C PRO A 161 0.35 10.74 4.83
N PRO A 162 0.89 11.61 5.71
CA PRO A 162 2.23 11.41 6.31
C PRO A 162 2.43 10.08 7.05
N VAL A 163 1.46 9.67 7.87
CA VAL A 163 1.54 8.41 8.65
C VAL A 163 1.58 7.19 7.72
N LEU A 164 0.74 7.17 6.67
CA LEU A 164 0.74 6.09 5.69
C LEU A 164 2.02 6.10 4.84
N SER A 165 2.56 7.27 4.53
CA SER A 165 3.80 7.40 3.77
C SER A 165 4.98 6.71 4.47
N GLN A 166 5.14 6.91 5.78
CA GLN A 166 6.21 6.24 6.53
C GLN A 166 6.09 4.70 6.45
N LEU A 167 4.88 4.17 6.61
CA LEU A 167 4.61 2.73 6.51
C LEU A 167 4.93 2.21 5.09
N LEU A 168 4.46 2.89 4.05
CA LEU A 168 4.70 2.52 2.66
C LEU A 168 6.19 2.56 2.28
N ALA A 169 6.96 3.50 2.84
CA ALA A 169 8.40 3.61 2.61
C ALA A 169 9.14 2.41 3.23
N SER A 170 8.80 2.06 4.47
CA SER A 170 9.34 0.87 5.15
C SER A 170 9.01 -0.42 4.39
N ILE A 171 7.76 -0.55 3.92
CA ILE A 171 7.33 -1.68 3.09
C ILE A 171 8.15 -1.75 1.80
N GLY A 172 8.33 -0.63 1.09
CA GLY A 172 9.11 -0.59 -0.14
C GLY A 172 10.57 -0.96 0.03
N ALA A 173 11.19 -0.51 1.13
CA ALA A 173 12.54 -0.90 1.47
C ALA A 173 12.65 -2.41 1.71
N CYS A 174 11.70 -3.01 2.44
CA CYS A 174 11.66 -4.47 2.63
C CYS A 174 11.50 -5.22 1.29
N GLU A 175 10.60 -4.79 0.41
CA GLU A 175 10.37 -5.42 -0.90
C GLU A 175 11.64 -5.36 -1.78
N ALA A 176 12.35 -4.23 -1.75
CA ALA A 176 13.64 -4.10 -2.44
C ALA A 176 14.70 -5.07 -1.86
N LEU A 177 14.76 -5.21 -0.53
CA LEU A 177 15.66 -6.16 0.13
C LEU A 177 15.27 -7.62 -0.16
N HIS A 178 13.99 -7.95 -0.20
CA HIS A 178 13.51 -9.27 -0.57
C HIS A 178 13.91 -9.63 -2.01
N ALA A 179 13.79 -8.70 -2.96
CA ALA A 179 14.25 -8.90 -4.33
C ALA A 179 15.76 -9.20 -4.43
N VAL A 180 16.59 -8.67 -3.51
CA VAL A 180 18.01 -9.03 -3.43
C VAL A 180 18.19 -10.40 -2.79
N ALA A 181 17.51 -10.65 -1.67
CA ALA A 181 17.61 -11.90 -0.91
C ALA A 181 17.15 -13.13 -1.72
N LEU A 182 16.04 -13.03 -2.44
CA LEU A 182 15.55 -14.07 -3.35
C LEU A 182 16.58 -14.43 -4.43
N GLY A 183 17.36 -13.45 -4.92
CA GLY A 183 18.43 -13.70 -5.89
C GLY A 183 19.61 -14.53 -5.34
N LYS A 184 19.69 -14.70 -4.02
CA LYS A 184 20.67 -15.55 -3.34
C LYS A 184 20.13 -16.95 -3.04
N LEU A 185 18.82 -17.16 -3.16
CA LEU A 185 18.24 -18.49 -3.08
C LEU A 185 18.53 -19.20 -4.42
N ARG A 186 19.46 -20.14 -4.38
CA ARG A 186 19.70 -21.14 -5.42
C ARG A 186 19.26 -22.49 -4.90
#